data_AF-A0AB73IB94-F1
#
_entry.id   AF-A0AB73IB94-F1
#
_cell.length_a   1.000
_cell.length_b   1.000
_cell.length_c   1.000
_cell.angle_alpha   90.00
_cell.angle_beta   90.00
_cell.angle_gamma   90.00
#
_symmetry.space_group_name_H-M   'P 1'
#
loop_
_entity.id
_entity.type
_entity.pdbx_description
1 polymer ?
#
loop_
_entity_poly.entity_id
_entity_poly.type
_entity_poly.pdbx_seq_one_letter_code
_entity_poly.pdbx_strand_id
1 'polypeptide(L)'
;MQSEKTVLITGSASGIGYASAMRFASDGWRCVLVDYQAGALQHLLEKMPPAKQPHLIRVVNLMERAEIATLAADMPYLDALINNAGMSDGTQLPLTAMTQEQFSPLVRLNLDAPRLMFQTLENRLKPHARVVNVASGAGLHAIPLRGAYSPTKAGVIALTKALALARPDLGVTALCPGFVRTEIVRRLIDSGRLDPVRAAGKTPLGRIAEPAELAEALFFLGSEGARPLSGSAVSVDGAASVYGGSAQCPPAAYDVLPMDTETYIEVVGVASGAGQNWMSLQTGNRDAGYTAVIDASVLDAPYGQCLNAAHEAAARFAHAYTRNASLTLLLPTQTMDWSTCGDEAAARMFVATQACEWGSSGLRINSLEVHAHTSVDEVRPIARYMASAAAQFLTGQSWVVASCEGHGRESI
;
A
#
# COMPACT_ATOMS: atom_id res chain seq x y z
N MET A 1 22.75 -18.76 -8.60
CA MET A 1 21.85 -19.00 -7.44
C MET A 1 21.49 -17.65 -6.86
N GLN A 2 20.21 -17.25 -6.85
CA GLN A 2 19.82 -16.00 -6.19
C GLN A 2 20.13 -16.08 -4.69
N SER A 3 20.76 -15.04 -4.16
CA SER A 3 21.00 -14.88 -2.73
C SER A 3 19.65 -14.78 -2.00
N GLU A 4 19.60 -15.31 -0.78
CA GLU A 4 18.41 -15.20 0.08
C GLU A 4 18.13 -13.73 0.42
N LYS A 5 16.87 -13.31 0.25
CA LYS A 5 16.43 -11.96 0.59
C LYS A 5 16.13 -11.87 2.09
N THR A 6 16.45 -10.73 2.70
CA THR A 6 16.26 -10.45 4.12
C THR A 6 15.42 -9.21 4.32
N VAL A 7 14.38 -9.31 5.15
CA VAL A 7 13.51 -8.19 5.55
C VAL A 7 13.58 -7.97 7.05
N LEU A 8 13.62 -6.71 7.49
CA LEU A 8 13.37 -6.33 8.88
C LEU A 8 11.95 -5.77 9.02
N ILE A 9 11.20 -6.23 10.04
CA ILE A 9 9.82 -5.79 10.28
C ILE A 9 9.67 -5.35 11.73
N THR A 10 9.33 -4.08 11.93
CA THR A 10 9.01 -3.55 13.27
C THR A 10 7.55 -3.75 13.64
N GLY A 11 7.27 -3.93 14.94
CA GLY A 11 5.91 -4.21 15.41
C GLY A 11 5.43 -5.59 14.95
N SER A 12 6.35 -6.55 14.83
CA SER A 12 6.09 -7.87 14.24
C SER A 12 5.36 -8.84 15.18
N ALA A 13 5.20 -8.49 16.46
CA ALA A 13 4.54 -9.37 17.44
C ALA A 13 3.03 -9.52 17.22
N SER A 14 2.37 -8.65 16.44
CA SER A 14 0.92 -8.68 16.27
C SER A 14 0.44 -8.01 14.98
N GLY A 15 -0.85 -8.19 14.67
CA GLY A 15 -1.55 -7.44 13.62
C GLY A 15 -0.87 -7.52 12.25
N ILE A 16 -0.72 -6.37 11.60
CA ILE A 16 -0.12 -6.25 10.27
C ILE A 16 1.32 -6.76 10.27
N GLY A 17 2.13 -6.41 11.27
CA GLY A 17 3.54 -6.83 11.33
C GLY A 17 3.71 -8.35 11.45
N TYR A 18 2.85 -9.01 12.23
CA TYR A 18 2.82 -10.47 12.33
C TYR A 18 2.45 -11.12 10.98
N ALA A 19 1.38 -10.62 10.35
CA ALA A 19 0.92 -11.14 9.07
C ALA A 19 1.98 -10.93 7.96
N SER A 20 2.65 -9.76 7.95
CA SER A 20 3.77 -9.48 7.05
C SER A 20 4.92 -10.45 7.26
N ALA A 21 5.34 -10.71 8.51
CA ALA A 21 6.42 -11.66 8.78
C ALA A 21 6.11 -13.05 8.23
N MET A 22 4.90 -13.57 8.47
CA MET A 22 4.45 -14.85 7.92
C MET A 22 4.45 -14.84 6.39
N ARG A 23 3.98 -13.75 5.78
CA ARG A 23 3.91 -13.62 4.32
C ARG A 23 5.28 -13.57 3.64
N PHE A 24 6.22 -12.80 4.18
CA PHE A 24 7.59 -12.75 3.68
C PHE A 24 8.29 -14.11 3.84
N ALA A 25 8.15 -14.75 5.01
CA ALA A 25 8.74 -16.06 5.25
C ALA A 25 8.18 -17.15 4.34
N SER A 26 6.88 -17.10 4.01
CA SER A 26 6.25 -18.02 3.06
C SER A 26 6.83 -17.93 1.65
N ASP A 27 7.42 -16.78 1.30
CA ASP A 27 8.14 -16.56 0.04
C ASP A 27 9.66 -16.86 0.17
N GLY A 28 10.09 -17.49 1.28
CA GLY A 28 11.47 -17.88 1.52
C GLY A 28 12.39 -16.74 1.94
N TRP A 29 11.85 -15.59 2.35
CA TRP A 29 12.66 -14.50 2.89
C TRP A 29 13.11 -14.80 4.31
N ARG A 30 14.36 -14.45 4.62
CA ARG A 30 14.81 -14.32 6.00
C ARG A 30 14.15 -13.10 6.63
N CYS A 31 13.73 -13.22 7.88
CA CYS A 31 13.03 -12.15 8.59
C CYS A 31 13.78 -11.77 9.86
N VAL A 32 13.97 -10.47 10.08
CA VAL A 32 14.38 -9.90 11.36
C VAL A 32 13.15 -9.30 12.02
N LEU A 33 12.68 -9.94 13.08
CA LEU A 33 11.47 -9.63 13.80
C LEU A 33 11.80 -8.68 14.95
N VAL A 34 11.29 -7.45 14.89
CA VAL A 34 11.52 -6.42 15.91
C VAL A 34 10.22 -6.08 16.62
N ASP A 35 10.21 -6.20 17.95
CA ASP A 35 9.14 -5.78 18.86
C ASP A 35 9.68 -5.76 20.29
N TYR A 36 8.99 -5.12 21.24
CA TYR A 36 9.37 -5.17 22.65
C TYR A 36 8.83 -6.44 23.36
N GLN A 37 7.85 -7.12 22.76
CA GLN A 37 7.21 -8.31 23.33
C GLN A 37 7.95 -9.60 22.97
N ALA A 38 9.01 -9.92 23.73
CA ALA A 38 9.86 -11.10 23.49
C ALA A 38 9.07 -12.42 23.33
N GLY A 39 8.11 -12.70 24.21
CA GLY A 39 7.32 -13.93 24.15
C GLY A 39 6.46 -14.05 22.89
N ALA A 40 5.91 -12.94 22.39
CA ALA A 40 5.12 -12.93 21.15
C ALA A 40 6.00 -13.13 19.92
N LEU A 41 7.22 -12.57 19.92
CA LEU A 41 8.21 -12.82 18.87
C LEU A 41 8.64 -14.29 18.82
N GLN A 42 8.84 -14.91 19.99
CA GLN A 42 9.18 -16.32 20.10
C GLN A 42 8.06 -17.22 19.55
N HIS A 43 6.81 -16.94 19.92
CA HIS A 43 5.64 -17.66 19.40
C HIS A 43 5.44 -17.48 17.89
N LEU A 44 5.73 -16.30 17.35
CA LEU A 44 5.74 -16.08 15.90
C LEU A 44 6.83 -16.94 15.24
N LEU A 45 8.07 -16.88 15.76
CA LEU A 45 9.21 -17.63 15.21
C LEU A 45 8.94 -19.15 15.12
N GLU A 46 8.27 -19.72 16.12
CA GLU A 46 7.88 -21.14 16.16
C GLU A 46 6.88 -21.55 15.07
N LYS A 47 6.12 -20.59 14.54
CA LYS A 47 5.09 -20.83 13.50
C LYS A 47 5.56 -20.49 12.09
N MET A 48 6.68 -19.80 11.95
CA MET A 48 7.16 -19.36 10.64
C MET A 48 7.70 -20.54 9.82
N PRO A 49 7.43 -20.57 8.50
CA PRO A 49 8.05 -21.55 7.62
C PRO A 49 9.58 -21.35 7.62
N PRO A 50 10.37 -22.42 7.47
CA PRO A 50 11.83 -22.32 7.52
C PRO A 50 12.38 -21.51 6.34
N ALA A 51 13.42 -20.72 6.60
CA ALA A 51 14.25 -20.05 5.59
C ALA A 51 15.63 -20.72 5.48
N LYS A 52 16.43 -20.37 4.46
CA LYS A 52 17.79 -20.94 4.28
C LYS A 52 18.70 -20.52 5.43
N GLN A 53 18.56 -19.28 5.90
CA GLN A 53 19.14 -18.83 7.17
C GLN A 53 18.03 -18.62 8.21
N PRO A 54 18.31 -18.86 9.50
CA PRO A 54 17.33 -18.63 10.56
C PRO A 54 16.81 -17.20 10.57
N HIS A 55 15.50 -17.06 10.77
CA HIS A 55 14.91 -15.78 11.16
C HIS A 55 15.52 -15.32 12.49
N LEU A 56 15.55 -14.00 12.71
CA LEU A 56 16.17 -13.39 13.88
C LEU A 56 15.14 -12.64 14.69
N ILE A 57 15.24 -12.72 16.01
CA ILE A 57 14.49 -11.89 16.95
C ILE A 57 15.38 -10.73 17.41
N ARG A 58 14.80 -9.53 17.51
CA ARG A 58 15.40 -8.37 18.19
C ARG A 58 14.35 -7.76 19.12
N VAL A 59 14.55 -7.96 20.43
CA VAL A 59 13.68 -7.39 21.45
C VAL A 59 14.10 -5.95 21.68
N VAL A 60 13.33 -4.99 21.17
CA VAL A 60 13.68 -3.57 21.18
C VAL A 60 12.43 -2.72 21.44
N ASN A 61 12.51 -1.84 22.43
CA ASN A 61 11.53 -0.78 22.63
C ASN A 61 11.84 0.40 21.71
N LEU A 62 11.02 0.57 20.68
CA LEU A 62 11.17 1.63 19.68
C LEU A 62 10.84 3.04 20.20
N MET A 63 10.38 3.18 21.44
CA MET A 63 10.29 4.49 22.11
C MET A 63 11.62 4.93 22.72
N GLU A 64 12.59 4.02 22.86
CA GLU A 64 13.88 4.26 23.49
C GLU A 64 15.00 4.32 22.44
N ARG A 65 15.55 5.53 22.26
CA ARG A 65 16.59 5.78 21.26
C ARG A 65 17.84 4.92 21.46
N ALA A 66 18.21 4.69 22.72
CA ALA A 66 19.37 3.88 23.07
C ALA A 66 19.18 2.41 22.64
N GLU A 67 17.97 1.86 22.78
CA GLU A 67 17.69 0.49 22.34
C GLU A 67 17.70 0.36 20.82
N ILE A 68 17.14 1.34 20.08
CA ILE A 68 17.21 1.35 18.61
C ILE A 68 18.67 1.33 18.14
N ALA A 69 19.55 2.12 18.77
CA ALA A 69 20.96 2.20 18.39
C ALA A 69 21.70 0.86 18.49
N THR A 70 21.24 -0.08 19.33
CA THR A 70 21.83 -1.42 19.45
C THR A 70 21.58 -2.29 18.22
N LEU A 71 20.58 -1.98 17.39
CA LEU A 71 20.21 -2.78 16.22
C LEU A 71 21.28 -2.81 15.13
N ALA A 72 22.18 -1.83 15.04
CA ALA A 72 23.19 -1.80 13.99
C ALA A 72 24.26 -2.90 14.15
N ALA A 73 24.49 -3.33 15.40
CA ALA A 73 25.41 -4.41 15.72
C ALA A 73 24.84 -5.75 15.23
N ASP A 74 25.65 -6.52 14.50
CA ASP A 74 25.31 -7.87 14.03
C ASP A 74 24.00 -7.99 13.22
N MET A 75 23.61 -6.90 12.55
CA MET A 75 22.47 -6.91 11.63
C MET A 75 22.92 -7.44 10.26
N PRO A 76 22.21 -8.43 9.68
CA PRO A 76 22.45 -8.81 8.29
C PRO A 76 22.15 -7.65 7.34
N TYR A 77 22.69 -7.72 6.13
CA TYR A 77 22.30 -6.81 5.07
C TYR A 77 20.84 -7.05 4.67
N LEU A 78 20.07 -5.97 4.55
CA LEU A 78 18.62 -5.99 4.34
C LEU A 78 18.28 -5.62 2.90
N ASP A 79 17.40 -6.41 2.29
CA ASP A 79 16.73 -6.10 1.03
C ASP A 79 15.48 -5.24 1.29
N ALA A 80 14.87 -5.34 2.48
CA ALA A 80 13.74 -4.52 2.87
C ALA A 80 13.74 -4.15 4.37
N LEU A 81 13.27 -2.93 4.67
CA LEU A 81 13.00 -2.40 6.00
C LEU A 81 11.53 -1.96 6.05
N ILE A 82 10.73 -2.64 6.87
CA ILE A 82 9.31 -2.34 7.07
C ILE A 82 9.13 -1.68 8.43
N ASN A 83 8.98 -0.36 8.43
CA ASN A 83 8.66 0.42 9.61
C ASN A 83 7.14 0.37 9.87
N ASN A 84 6.69 -0.70 10.52
CA ASN A 84 5.27 -0.96 10.78
C ASN A 84 4.82 -0.60 12.21
N ALA A 85 5.72 -0.60 13.20
CA ALA A 85 5.36 -0.29 14.59
C ALA A 85 4.65 1.06 14.74
N GLY A 86 3.62 1.09 15.58
CA GLY A 86 2.85 2.29 15.84
C GLY A 86 1.77 2.10 16.88
N MET A 87 1.19 3.20 17.34
CA MET A 87 0.08 3.22 18.29
C MET A 87 -0.98 4.24 17.88
N SER A 88 -2.24 3.99 18.25
CA SER A 88 -3.32 4.99 18.14
C SER A 88 -3.35 5.88 19.37
N ASP A 89 -4.04 7.02 19.28
CA ASP A 89 -4.33 7.84 20.46
C ASP A 89 -5.30 7.10 21.40
N GLY A 90 -4.93 7.02 22.68
CA GLY A 90 -5.74 6.44 23.76
C GLY A 90 -6.78 7.39 24.35
N THR A 91 -6.59 8.71 24.17
CA THR A 91 -7.20 9.74 25.03
C THR A 91 -8.55 10.27 24.55
N GLN A 92 -8.82 10.25 23.24
CA GLN A 92 -10.00 10.89 22.62
C GLN A 92 -10.05 12.40 22.80
N LEU A 93 -8.92 13.02 23.09
CA LEU A 93 -8.85 14.46 23.27
C LEU A 93 -8.60 15.16 21.92
N PRO A 94 -9.14 16.37 21.72
CA PRO A 94 -8.63 17.23 20.66
C PRO A 94 -7.15 17.54 20.92
N LEU A 95 -6.40 17.84 19.85
CA LEU A 95 -4.96 18.10 19.94
C LEU A 95 -4.59 19.16 20.99
N THR A 96 -5.41 20.21 21.11
CA THR A 96 -5.23 21.33 22.04
C THR A 96 -5.42 20.98 23.51
N ALA A 97 -6.02 19.83 23.82
CA ALA A 97 -6.26 19.37 25.19
C ALA A 97 -5.32 18.24 25.63
N MET A 98 -4.40 17.80 24.75
CA MET A 98 -3.40 16.79 25.12
C MET A 98 -2.32 17.37 26.01
N THR A 99 -1.93 16.63 27.05
CA THR A 99 -0.73 16.94 27.81
C THR A 99 0.53 16.49 27.06
N GLN A 100 1.70 16.98 27.46
CA GLN A 100 2.97 16.57 26.87
C GLN A 100 3.23 15.06 27.03
N GLU A 101 2.80 14.49 28.15
CA GLU A 101 2.94 13.06 28.49
C GLU A 101 2.08 12.18 27.57
N GLN A 102 0.94 12.69 27.10
CA GLN A 102 0.07 11.99 26.13
C GLN A 102 0.56 12.18 24.69
N PHE A 103 1.09 13.36 24.38
CA PHE A 103 1.60 13.72 23.06
C PHE A 103 2.92 13.01 22.71
N SER A 104 3.86 12.98 23.65
CA SER A 104 5.24 12.52 23.41
C SER A 104 5.33 11.07 22.92
N PRO A 105 4.61 10.09 23.51
CA PRO A 105 4.71 8.69 23.07
C PRO A 105 4.26 8.48 21.61
N LEU A 106 3.21 9.20 21.17
CA LEU A 106 2.74 9.15 19.78
C LEU A 106 3.83 9.64 18.82
N VAL A 107 4.47 10.76 19.13
CA VAL A 107 5.57 11.29 18.29
C VAL A 107 6.77 10.36 18.30
N ARG A 108 7.20 9.89 19.48
CA ARG A 108 8.35 8.99 19.62
C ARG A 108 8.17 7.72 18.80
N LEU A 109 7.04 7.04 18.96
CA LEU A 109 6.82 5.76 18.28
C LEU A 109 6.43 5.93 16.81
N ASN A 110 5.44 6.77 16.50
CA ASN A 110 4.88 6.80 15.15
C ASN A 110 5.76 7.53 14.15
N LEU A 111 6.52 8.55 14.58
CA LEU A 111 7.26 9.44 13.67
C LEU A 111 8.77 9.36 13.87
N ASP A 112 9.25 9.47 15.10
CA ASP A 112 10.69 9.50 15.39
C ASP A 112 11.35 8.12 15.22
N ALA A 113 10.67 7.05 15.63
CA ALA A 113 11.21 5.70 15.51
C ALA A 113 11.49 5.27 14.06
N PRO A 114 10.59 5.44 13.07
CA PRO A 114 10.92 5.13 11.66
C PRO A 114 12.14 5.89 11.13
N ARG A 115 12.29 7.17 11.51
CA ARG A 115 13.46 8.00 11.16
C ARG A 115 14.75 7.44 11.77
N LEU A 116 14.70 7.07 13.05
CA LEU A 116 15.85 6.48 13.76
C LEU A 116 16.20 5.09 13.24
N MET A 117 15.21 4.24 12.97
CA MET A 117 15.41 2.93 12.35
C MET A 117 16.15 3.06 11.01
N PHE A 118 15.73 3.99 10.17
CA PHE A 118 16.42 4.29 8.91
C PHE A 118 17.87 4.74 9.17
N GLN A 119 18.06 5.76 10.02
CA GLN A 119 19.39 6.31 10.33
C GLN A 119 20.35 5.24 10.89
N THR A 120 19.86 4.38 11.79
CA THR A 120 20.67 3.33 12.42
C THR A 120 21.03 2.22 11.43
N LEU A 121 20.16 1.91 10.47
CA LEU A 121 20.30 0.77 9.57
C LEU A 121 20.74 1.14 8.15
N GLU A 122 20.95 2.41 7.84
CA GLU A 122 21.24 2.86 6.46
C GLU A 122 22.44 2.14 5.83
N ASN A 123 23.48 1.84 6.63
CA ASN A 123 24.68 1.13 6.21
C ASN A 123 24.49 -0.39 6.09
N ARG A 124 23.31 -0.90 6.49
CA ARG A 124 22.90 -2.30 6.36
C ARG A 124 21.88 -2.48 5.23
N LEU A 125 21.36 -1.42 4.63
CA LEU A 125 20.50 -1.50 3.46
C LEU A 125 21.35 -1.85 2.23
N LYS A 126 20.95 -2.88 1.50
CA LYS A 126 21.59 -3.23 0.22
C LYS A 126 21.29 -2.16 -0.83
N PRO A 127 22.08 -2.10 -1.93
CA PRO A 127 21.71 -1.32 -3.10
C PRO A 127 20.29 -1.68 -3.55
N HIS A 128 19.47 -0.67 -3.84
CA HIS A 128 18.07 -0.84 -4.22
C HIS A 128 17.20 -1.54 -3.17
N ALA A 129 17.56 -1.49 -1.89
CA ALA A 129 16.68 -1.96 -0.84
C ALA A 129 15.36 -1.17 -0.80
N ARG A 130 14.33 -1.78 -0.20
CA ARG A 130 13.01 -1.16 -0.02
C ARG A 130 12.84 -0.68 1.41
N VAL A 131 12.41 0.56 1.59
CA VAL A 131 12.01 1.10 2.90
C VAL A 131 10.52 1.41 2.81
N VAL A 132 9.71 0.69 3.57
CA VAL A 132 8.26 0.88 3.58
C VAL A 132 7.85 1.39 4.97
N ASN A 133 7.29 2.60 5.01
CA ASN A 133 6.80 3.20 6.24
C ASN A 133 5.29 3.05 6.33
N VAL A 134 4.79 2.42 7.40
CA VAL A 134 3.34 2.28 7.61
C VAL A 134 2.79 3.56 8.25
N ALA A 135 2.15 4.38 7.44
CA ALA A 135 1.42 5.56 7.84
C ALA A 135 0.01 5.17 8.33
N SER A 136 -1.04 5.76 7.74
CA SER A 136 -2.46 5.50 7.99
C SER A 136 -3.29 6.34 7.02
N GLY A 137 -4.52 5.92 6.70
CA GLY A 137 -5.52 6.82 6.13
C GLY A 137 -5.75 8.08 6.99
N ALA A 138 -5.52 8.01 8.30
CA ALA A 138 -5.53 9.17 9.19
C ALA A 138 -4.42 10.21 8.91
N GLY A 139 -3.35 9.79 8.22
CA GLY A 139 -2.30 10.71 7.74
C GLY A 139 -2.69 11.45 6.46
N LEU A 140 -3.65 10.93 5.70
CA LEU A 140 -4.23 11.57 4.52
C LEU A 140 -5.38 12.50 4.91
N HIS A 141 -6.28 12.02 5.76
CA HIS A 141 -7.43 12.76 6.26
C HIS A 141 -7.47 12.71 7.78
N ALA A 142 -7.35 13.88 8.41
CA ALA A 142 -7.31 13.96 9.86
C ALA A 142 -8.61 13.44 10.48
N ILE A 143 -8.47 12.52 11.44
CA ILE A 143 -9.60 12.01 12.22
C ILE A 143 -9.77 12.88 13.47
N PRO A 144 -10.93 13.53 13.67
CA PRO A 144 -11.20 14.30 14.89
C PRO A 144 -11.07 13.44 16.15
N LEU A 145 -10.68 14.09 17.26
CA LEU A 145 -10.56 13.43 18.58
C LEU A 145 -9.59 12.24 18.59
N ARG A 146 -8.52 12.33 17.80
CA ARG A 146 -7.40 11.38 17.79
C ARG A 146 -6.08 12.05 18.14
N GLY A 147 -6.14 13.20 18.82
CA GLY A 147 -4.96 13.90 19.31
C GLY A 147 -3.86 14.07 18.26
N ALA A 148 -2.65 13.67 18.61
CA ALA A 148 -1.47 13.72 17.75
C ALA A 148 -1.34 12.57 16.74
N TYR A 149 -2.27 11.59 16.74
CA TYR A 149 -2.17 10.43 15.84
C TYR A 149 -2.14 10.83 14.37
N SER A 150 -3.15 11.58 13.90
CA SER A 150 -3.21 12.05 12.50
C SER A 150 -2.00 12.91 12.12
N PRO A 151 -1.57 13.92 12.93
CA PRO A 151 -0.32 14.64 12.68
C PRO A 151 0.92 13.75 12.56
N THR A 152 1.10 12.77 13.46
CA THR A 152 2.27 11.88 13.39
C THR A 152 2.26 11.02 12.14
N LYS A 153 1.11 10.50 11.72
CA LYS A 153 0.98 9.68 10.50
C LYS A 153 1.12 10.50 9.21
N ALA A 154 0.67 11.76 9.21
CA ALA A 154 0.98 12.71 8.13
C ALA A 154 2.50 12.99 8.06
N GLY A 155 3.16 13.14 9.22
CA GLY A 155 4.61 13.28 9.31
C GLY A 155 5.37 12.09 8.71
N VAL A 156 4.85 10.86 8.83
CA VAL A 156 5.45 9.67 8.20
C VAL A 156 5.39 9.73 6.68
N ILE A 157 4.30 10.25 6.11
CA ILE A 157 4.18 10.45 4.66
C ILE A 157 5.20 11.49 4.18
N ALA A 158 5.35 12.60 4.91
CA ALA A 158 6.35 13.61 4.60
C ALA A 158 7.79 13.07 4.75
N LEU A 159 8.07 12.32 5.80
CA LEU A 159 9.36 11.64 6.03
C LEU A 159 9.71 10.72 4.87
N THR A 160 8.72 9.96 4.37
CA THR A 160 8.91 9.04 3.23
C THR A 160 9.36 9.79 1.98
N LYS A 161 8.68 10.90 1.65
CA LYS A 161 9.06 11.75 0.50
C LYS A 161 10.47 12.31 0.65
N ALA A 162 10.79 12.83 1.84
CA ALA A 162 12.12 13.37 2.14
C ALA A 162 13.22 12.30 2.00
N LEU A 163 12.99 11.08 2.51
CA LEU A 163 13.93 9.97 2.39
C LEU A 163 14.09 9.48 0.95
N ALA A 164 13.00 9.40 0.17
CA ALA A 164 13.08 9.03 -1.24
C ALA A 164 13.96 9.99 -2.04
N LEU A 165 13.83 11.30 -1.78
CA LEU A 165 14.66 12.34 -2.40
C LEU A 165 16.12 12.30 -1.93
N ALA A 166 16.35 12.03 -0.64
CA ALA A 166 17.70 11.95 -0.07
C ALA A 166 18.46 10.68 -0.49
N ARG A 167 17.74 9.60 -0.80
CA ARG A 167 18.28 8.27 -1.14
C ARG A 167 17.60 7.69 -2.38
N PRO A 168 17.80 8.30 -3.56
CA PRO A 168 17.21 7.83 -4.82
C PRO A 168 17.73 6.45 -5.25
N ASP A 169 18.82 5.97 -4.64
CA ASP A 169 19.33 4.60 -4.81
C ASP A 169 18.44 3.54 -4.17
N LEU A 170 17.58 3.93 -3.22
CA LEU A 170 16.61 3.08 -2.52
C LEU A 170 15.19 3.26 -3.09
N GLY A 171 14.33 2.27 -2.85
CA GLY A 171 12.88 2.43 -3.06
C GLY A 171 12.19 2.75 -1.74
N VAL A 172 11.69 3.96 -1.55
CA VAL A 172 11.10 4.40 -0.27
C VAL A 172 9.61 4.71 -0.48
N THR A 173 8.71 4.01 0.23
CA THR A 173 7.26 4.19 0.08
C THR A 173 6.55 4.31 1.41
N ALA A 174 5.38 4.94 1.42
CA ALA A 174 4.48 4.95 2.57
C ALA A 174 3.27 4.09 2.25
N LEU A 175 2.93 3.16 3.12
CA LEU A 175 1.64 2.46 3.06
C LEU A 175 0.64 3.24 3.93
N CYS A 176 -0.54 3.53 3.41
CA CYS A 176 -1.65 4.18 4.13
C CYS A 176 -2.83 3.19 4.27
N PRO A 177 -2.87 2.38 5.34
CA PRO A 177 -3.98 1.46 5.57
C PRO A 177 -5.28 2.17 5.96
N GLY A 178 -6.41 1.57 5.56
CA GLY A 178 -7.74 1.89 6.09
C GLY A 178 -8.03 1.21 7.42
N PHE A 179 -9.29 0.84 7.66
CA PHE A 179 -9.65 0.02 8.81
C PHE A 179 -9.19 -1.43 8.60
N VAL A 180 -8.41 -1.94 9.55
CA VAL A 180 -7.86 -3.30 9.52
C VAL A 180 -8.13 -3.98 10.86
N ARG A 181 -8.56 -5.24 10.88
CA ARG A 181 -8.83 -6.04 12.09
C ARG A 181 -7.54 -6.41 12.84
N THR A 182 -6.85 -5.39 13.34
CA THR A 182 -5.67 -5.50 14.19
C THR A 182 -6.06 -5.47 15.67
N GLU A 183 -5.11 -5.79 16.53
CA GLU A 183 -5.27 -5.60 17.98
C GLU A 183 -5.60 -4.16 18.36
N ILE A 184 -5.06 -3.17 17.64
CA ILE A 184 -5.38 -1.75 17.85
C ILE A 184 -6.87 -1.50 17.59
N VAL A 185 -7.39 -1.99 16.46
CA VAL A 185 -8.81 -1.83 16.10
C VAL A 185 -9.71 -2.63 17.04
N ARG A 186 -9.32 -3.85 17.42
CA ARG A 186 -10.03 -4.66 18.40
C ARG A 186 -10.16 -3.94 19.73
N ARG A 187 -9.08 -3.38 20.28
CA ARG A 187 -9.11 -2.56 21.50
C ARG A 187 -10.01 -1.34 21.37
N LEU A 188 -10.07 -0.71 20.20
CA LEU A 188 -10.99 0.39 19.94
C LEU A 188 -12.45 -0.07 19.93
N ILE A 189 -12.75 -1.25 19.38
CA ILE A 189 -14.09 -1.84 19.40
C ILE A 189 -14.49 -2.20 20.83
N ASP A 190 -13.64 -2.94 21.54
CA ASP A 190 -13.88 -3.41 22.91
C ASP A 190 -14.09 -2.24 23.90
N SER A 191 -13.44 -1.10 23.65
CA SER A 191 -13.62 0.13 24.44
C SER A 191 -14.78 1.01 23.99
N GLY A 192 -15.58 0.59 23.00
CA GLY A 192 -16.70 1.37 22.44
C GLY A 192 -16.27 2.59 21.62
N ARG A 193 -14.98 2.73 21.32
CA ARG A 193 -14.39 3.85 20.59
C ARG A 193 -14.45 3.70 19.07
N LEU A 194 -14.84 2.52 18.60
CA LEU A 194 -15.07 2.22 17.21
C LEU A 194 -16.24 1.24 17.09
N ASP A 195 -17.29 1.67 16.40
CA ASP A 195 -18.36 0.77 15.99
C ASP A 195 -17.92 0.07 14.68
N PRO A 196 -17.83 -1.28 14.66
CA PRO A 196 -17.40 -2.02 13.47
C PRO A 196 -18.34 -1.86 12.27
N VAL A 197 -19.65 -1.71 12.49
CA VAL A 197 -20.63 -1.48 11.41
C VAL A 197 -20.38 -0.11 10.80
N ARG A 198 -20.20 0.91 11.65
CA ARG A 198 -19.87 2.27 11.19
C ARG A 198 -18.50 2.35 10.53
N ALA A 199 -17.52 1.56 10.97
CA ALA A 199 -16.21 1.48 10.34
C ALA A 199 -16.31 0.89 8.93
N ALA A 200 -17.00 -0.25 8.79
CA ALA A 200 -17.27 -0.87 7.50
C ALA A 200 -18.08 0.05 6.57
N GLY A 201 -19.09 0.76 7.10
CA GLY A 201 -19.91 1.72 6.34
C GLY A 201 -19.17 3.00 5.90
N LYS A 202 -17.91 3.19 6.31
CA LYS A 202 -17.01 4.25 5.81
C LYS A 202 -15.99 3.74 4.79
N THR A 203 -16.04 2.45 4.48
CA THR A 203 -15.18 1.81 3.50
C THR A 203 -16.06 1.39 2.34
N PRO A 204 -15.90 1.94 1.13
CA PRO A 204 -16.71 1.55 -0.03
C PRO A 204 -16.74 0.06 -0.36
N LEU A 205 -15.67 -0.67 -0.07
CA LEU A 205 -15.67 -2.13 -0.13
C LEU A 205 -16.64 -2.82 0.84
N GLY A 206 -17.31 -2.08 1.73
CA GLY A 206 -18.34 -2.54 2.65
C GLY A 206 -17.83 -3.40 3.80
N ARG A 207 -16.50 -3.44 4.04
CA ARG A 207 -15.86 -4.30 5.05
C ARG A 207 -14.58 -3.70 5.61
N ILE A 208 -14.16 -4.23 6.75
CA ILE A 208 -12.84 -3.99 7.36
C ILE A 208 -11.86 -5.02 6.79
N ALA A 209 -10.63 -4.61 6.49
CA ALA A 209 -9.60 -5.52 6.00
C ALA A 209 -9.08 -6.48 7.08
N GLU A 210 -8.58 -7.63 6.64
CA GLU A 210 -7.75 -8.51 7.44
C GLU A 210 -6.28 -8.09 7.38
N PRO A 211 -5.48 -8.32 8.44
CA PRO A 211 -4.04 -8.05 8.42
C PRO A 211 -3.29 -8.69 7.24
N ALA A 212 -3.75 -9.85 6.75
CA ALA A 212 -3.17 -10.54 5.60
C ALA A 212 -3.24 -9.72 4.30
N GLU A 213 -4.28 -8.91 4.10
CA GLU A 213 -4.40 -8.06 2.92
C GLU A 213 -3.34 -6.94 2.91
N LEU A 214 -3.01 -6.42 4.10
CA LEU A 214 -1.94 -5.43 4.25
C LEU A 214 -0.56 -6.09 4.21
N ALA A 215 -0.47 -7.37 4.58
CA ALA A 215 0.75 -8.15 4.43
C ALA A 215 1.11 -8.34 2.94
N GLU A 216 0.14 -8.60 2.07
CA GLU A 216 0.36 -8.63 0.61
C GLU A 216 0.85 -7.28 0.07
N ALA A 217 0.22 -6.18 0.50
CA ALA A 217 0.66 -4.84 0.12
C ALA A 217 2.10 -4.54 0.58
N LEU A 218 2.43 -4.87 1.82
CA LEU A 218 3.79 -4.69 2.35
C LEU A 218 4.80 -5.61 1.67
N PHE A 219 4.42 -6.83 1.32
CA PHE A 219 5.25 -7.74 0.56
C PHE A 219 5.55 -7.17 -0.83
N PHE A 220 4.53 -6.72 -1.56
CA PHE A 220 4.70 -6.08 -2.85
C PHE A 220 5.59 -4.85 -2.77
N LEU A 221 5.32 -3.93 -1.83
CA LEU A 221 6.11 -2.71 -1.62
C LEU A 221 7.55 -2.99 -1.16
N GLY A 222 7.76 -4.10 -0.44
CA GLY A 222 9.08 -4.61 -0.06
C GLY A 222 9.83 -5.35 -1.18
N SER A 223 9.17 -5.61 -2.31
CA SER A 223 9.74 -6.32 -3.45
C SER A 223 10.37 -5.39 -4.49
N GLU A 224 11.12 -5.98 -5.43
CA GLU A 224 11.72 -5.21 -6.52
C GLU A 224 10.68 -4.53 -7.42
N GLY A 225 9.53 -5.18 -7.61
CA GLY A 225 8.47 -4.71 -8.50
C GLY A 225 7.83 -3.38 -8.11
N ALA A 226 7.94 -2.96 -6.85
CA ALA A 226 7.45 -1.67 -6.39
C ALA A 226 8.45 -0.52 -6.56
N ARG A 227 9.62 -0.75 -7.20
CA ARG A 227 10.63 0.29 -7.44
C ARG A 227 10.05 1.60 -8.00
N PRO A 228 9.16 1.56 -9.03
CA PRO A 228 8.66 2.78 -9.64
C PRO A 228 7.76 3.63 -8.73
N LEU A 229 7.35 3.10 -7.57
CA LEU A 229 6.50 3.81 -6.61
C LEU A 229 7.29 4.62 -5.58
N SER A 230 8.62 4.67 -5.66
CA SER A 230 9.46 5.42 -4.69
C SER A 230 8.99 6.88 -4.55
N GLY A 231 8.87 7.35 -3.31
CA GLY A 231 8.31 8.66 -2.95
C GLY A 231 6.79 8.69 -2.79
N SER A 232 6.08 7.63 -3.17
CA SER A 232 4.62 7.60 -3.14
C SER A 232 4.04 7.24 -1.77
N ALA A 233 2.84 7.77 -1.51
CA ALA A 233 1.95 7.29 -0.47
C ALA A 233 0.88 6.40 -1.12
N VAL A 234 0.89 5.12 -0.75
CA VAL A 234 0.08 4.07 -1.35
C VAL A 234 -1.07 3.74 -0.40
N SER A 235 -2.30 4.12 -0.76
CA SER A 235 -3.48 3.80 0.07
C SER A 235 -3.99 2.39 -0.21
N VAL A 236 -4.16 1.61 0.85
CA VAL A 236 -4.78 0.29 0.81
C VAL A 236 -5.85 0.29 1.89
N ASP A 237 -6.99 0.88 1.53
CA ASP A 237 -8.01 1.30 2.48
C ASP A 237 -9.45 1.02 2.03
N GLY A 238 -9.61 0.22 0.98
CA GLY A 238 -10.91 -0.10 0.40
C GLY A 238 -11.67 1.12 -0.13
N ALA A 239 -10.94 2.12 -0.64
CA ALA A 239 -11.41 3.42 -1.11
C ALA A 239 -11.90 4.37 0.00
N ALA A 240 -11.55 4.12 1.27
CA ALA A 240 -11.96 5.01 2.36
C ALA A 240 -11.38 6.44 2.25
N SER A 241 -10.16 6.61 1.72
CA SER A 241 -9.55 7.94 1.52
C SER A 241 -10.21 8.76 0.41
N VAL A 242 -10.80 8.13 -0.60
CA VAL A 242 -11.44 8.83 -1.72
C VAL A 242 -12.95 8.98 -1.53
N TYR A 243 -13.50 8.47 -0.43
CA TYR A 243 -14.92 8.48 -0.12
C TYR A 243 -15.33 9.76 0.63
N GLY A 244 -16.33 10.47 0.09
CA GLY A 244 -16.80 11.77 0.59
C GLY A 244 -17.76 11.74 1.77
N GLY A 245 -18.28 10.57 2.18
CA GLY A 245 -19.06 10.47 3.43
C GLY A 245 -20.54 10.86 3.37
N SER A 246 -21.13 11.11 2.19
CA SER A 246 -22.52 11.60 2.07
C SER A 246 -23.59 10.59 2.50
N ALA A 247 -23.33 9.29 2.37
CA ALA A 247 -24.22 8.22 2.81
C ALA A 247 -23.42 6.95 3.12
N GLN A 248 -23.72 6.24 4.22
CA GLN A 248 -22.99 5.03 4.60
C GLN A 248 -22.96 4.00 3.47
N CYS A 249 -21.80 3.40 3.23
CA CYS A 249 -21.65 2.34 2.26
C CYS A 249 -22.38 1.07 2.76
N PRO A 250 -23.10 0.36 1.88
CA PRO A 250 -23.73 -0.89 2.26
C PRO A 250 -22.67 -1.94 2.61
N PRO A 251 -23.01 -2.93 3.44
CA PRO A 251 -22.11 -4.04 3.75
C PRO A 251 -21.67 -4.78 2.48
N ALA A 252 -20.47 -5.37 2.53
CA ALA A 252 -19.95 -6.21 1.45
C ALA A 252 -20.95 -7.34 1.13
N ALA A 253 -21.30 -7.47 -0.15
CA ALA A 253 -22.19 -8.50 -0.67
C ALA A 253 -21.41 -9.60 -1.44
N TYR A 254 -20.10 -9.71 -1.20
CA TYR A 254 -19.19 -10.61 -1.90
C TYR A 254 -18.26 -11.31 -0.91
N ASP A 255 -17.71 -12.46 -1.32
CA ASP A 255 -16.76 -13.21 -0.53
C ASP A 255 -15.34 -12.64 -0.68
N VAL A 256 -14.64 -12.52 0.44
CA VAL A 256 -13.20 -12.23 0.48
C VAL A 256 -12.48 -13.46 -0.07
N LEU A 257 -11.65 -13.25 -1.09
CA LEU A 257 -10.95 -14.33 -1.78
C LEU A 257 -9.66 -14.70 -1.02
N PRO A 258 -9.21 -15.96 -1.07
CA PRO A 258 -7.84 -16.30 -0.69
C PRO A 258 -6.82 -15.42 -1.43
N MET A 259 -5.76 -14.96 -0.75
CA MET A 259 -4.78 -14.04 -1.35
C MET A 259 -4.02 -14.65 -2.53
N ASP A 260 -3.88 -15.97 -2.53
CA ASP A 260 -3.24 -16.79 -3.56
C ASP A 260 -4.20 -17.24 -4.66
N THR A 261 -5.44 -16.72 -4.68
CA THR A 261 -6.40 -17.01 -5.75
C THR A 261 -5.79 -16.64 -7.10
N GLU A 262 -5.67 -17.64 -7.97
CA GLU A 262 -5.15 -17.44 -9.31
C GLU A 262 -6.00 -16.39 -10.05
N THR A 263 -5.33 -15.48 -10.74
CA THR A 263 -5.98 -14.38 -11.45
C THR A 263 -5.80 -14.55 -12.95
N TYR A 264 -6.93 -14.59 -13.68
CA TYR A 264 -6.96 -14.38 -15.11
C TYR A 264 -6.95 -12.88 -15.40
N ILE A 265 -5.89 -12.39 -16.04
CA ILE A 265 -5.78 -11.03 -16.54
C ILE A 265 -6.10 -11.04 -18.03
N GLU A 266 -7.19 -10.39 -18.41
CA GLU A 266 -7.52 -10.00 -19.78
C GLU A 266 -6.94 -8.60 -20.06
N VAL A 267 -6.35 -8.40 -21.25
CA VAL A 267 -5.88 -7.08 -21.68
C VAL A 267 -6.77 -6.59 -22.82
N VAL A 268 -7.31 -5.38 -22.68
CA VAL A 268 -8.17 -4.73 -23.68
C VAL A 268 -7.50 -3.45 -24.19
N GLY A 269 -7.75 -3.10 -25.45
CA GLY A 269 -7.14 -1.93 -26.10
C GLY A 269 -5.75 -2.22 -26.67
N VAL A 270 -5.32 -1.39 -27.63
CA VAL A 270 -4.01 -1.52 -28.28
C VAL A 270 -3.35 -0.15 -28.31
N ALA A 271 -2.52 0.16 -27.31
CA ALA A 271 -1.79 1.42 -27.29
C ALA A 271 -0.93 1.53 -28.58
N SER A 272 -1.30 2.47 -29.44
CA SER A 272 -0.74 2.75 -30.76
C SER A 272 0.58 3.53 -30.72
N GLY A 273 1.33 3.37 -29.63
CA GLY A 273 2.69 3.89 -29.43
C GLY A 273 3.75 2.88 -29.92
N ALA A 274 4.84 3.39 -30.48
CA ALA A 274 5.90 2.56 -31.05
C ALA A 274 6.52 1.58 -30.02
N GLY A 275 6.16 0.30 -30.10
CA GLY A 275 6.90 -0.81 -29.48
C GLY A 275 6.39 -1.35 -28.13
N GLN A 276 5.29 -0.84 -27.56
CA GLN A 276 4.73 -1.36 -26.30
C GLN A 276 3.71 -2.48 -26.55
N ASN A 277 4.07 -3.72 -26.23
CA ASN A 277 3.14 -4.87 -26.32
C ASN A 277 2.37 -5.10 -25.00
N TRP A 278 1.32 -4.30 -24.77
CA TRP A 278 0.47 -4.42 -23.57
C TRP A 278 -0.21 -5.79 -23.43
N MET A 279 -0.50 -6.46 -24.55
CA MET A 279 -1.06 -7.82 -24.56
C MET A 279 -0.15 -8.84 -23.85
N SER A 280 1.14 -8.55 -23.70
CA SER A 280 2.05 -9.40 -22.91
C SER A 280 1.70 -9.47 -21.41
N LEU A 281 0.84 -8.58 -20.89
CA LEU A 281 0.35 -8.65 -19.51
C LEU A 281 -0.70 -9.74 -19.31
N GLN A 282 -1.38 -10.16 -20.38
CA GLN A 282 -2.43 -11.19 -20.35
C GLN A 282 -1.90 -12.51 -19.81
N THR A 283 -2.73 -13.22 -19.05
CA THR A 283 -2.42 -14.55 -18.51
C THR A 283 -3.26 -15.63 -19.21
N GLY A 284 -2.78 -16.88 -19.22
CA GLY A 284 -3.39 -17.93 -20.04
C GLY A 284 -4.57 -18.70 -19.44
N ASN A 285 -4.70 -18.75 -18.11
CA ASN A 285 -5.72 -19.59 -17.46
C ASN A 285 -7.06 -18.83 -17.31
N ARG A 286 -8.01 -19.08 -18.22
CA ARG A 286 -9.35 -18.46 -18.18
C ARG A 286 -10.26 -19.02 -17.10
N ASP A 287 -9.95 -20.21 -16.58
CA ASP A 287 -10.72 -20.87 -15.52
C ASP A 287 -10.22 -20.48 -14.11
N ALA A 288 -9.41 -19.41 -14.02
CA ALA A 288 -8.88 -18.91 -12.76
C ALA A 288 -10.00 -18.40 -11.83
N GLY A 289 -9.77 -18.49 -10.51
CA GLY A 289 -10.76 -18.13 -9.49
C GLY A 289 -11.06 -16.63 -9.37
N TYR A 290 -10.31 -15.78 -10.07
CA TYR A 290 -10.50 -14.33 -10.11
C TYR A 290 -10.23 -13.77 -11.49
N THR A 291 -11.06 -12.84 -11.96
CA THR A 291 -10.90 -12.18 -13.25
C THR A 291 -10.53 -10.71 -13.09
N ALA A 292 -9.56 -10.27 -13.88
CA ALA A 292 -9.13 -8.90 -13.94
C ALA A 292 -8.99 -8.44 -15.39
N VAL A 293 -9.30 -7.17 -15.63
CA VAL A 293 -9.15 -6.49 -16.90
C VAL A 293 -8.12 -5.38 -16.73
N ILE A 294 -7.11 -5.37 -17.59
CA ILE A 294 -6.23 -4.22 -17.79
C ILE A 294 -6.64 -3.57 -19.11
N ASP A 295 -7.18 -2.36 -19.04
CA ASP A 295 -7.65 -1.64 -20.23
C ASP A 295 -6.67 -0.53 -20.61
N ALA A 296 -6.06 -0.68 -21.79
CA ALA A 296 -5.12 0.25 -22.39
C ALA A 296 -5.78 1.29 -23.29
N SER A 297 -7.10 1.24 -23.52
CA SER A 297 -7.77 2.10 -24.51
C SER A 297 -7.68 3.59 -24.17
N VAL A 298 -7.45 3.95 -22.90
CA VAL A 298 -7.31 5.35 -22.49
C VAL A 298 -5.96 5.93 -22.92
N LEU A 299 -4.93 5.11 -23.14
CA LEU A 299 -3.64 5.57 -23.68
C LEU A 299 -3.76 6.09 -25.12
N ASP A 300 -4.74 5.59 -25.88
CA ASP A 300 -5.02 6.00 -27.27
C ASP A 300 -6.10 7.08 -27.37
N ALA A 301 -6.65 7.52 -26.24
CA ALA A 301 -7.73 8.48 -26.26
C ALA A 301 -7.28 9.77 -26.99
N PRO A 302 -8.09 10.29 -27.93
CA PRO A 302 -7.80 11.59 -28.51
C PRO A 302 -7.67 12.66 -27.42
N TYR A 303 -7.00 13.76 -27.76
CA TYR A 303 -6.87 14.90 -26.88
C TYR A 303 -8.23 15.33 -26.28
N GLY A 304 -8.29 15.42 -24.95
CA GLY A 304 -9.51 15.80 -24.21
C GLY A 304 -10.61 14.72 -24.18
N GLN A 305 -10.27 13.45 -24.41
CA GLN A 305 -11.20 12.30 -24.37
C GLN A 305 -10.82 11.23 -23.33
N CYS A 306 -9.88 11.51 -22.42
CA CYS A 306 -9.44 10.55 -21.41
C CYS A 306 -10.59 10.13 -20.50
N LEU A 307 -11.43 11.09 -20.04
CA LEU A 307 -12.60 10.77 -19.22
C LEU A 307 -13.60 9.89 -19.97
N ASN A 308 -13.89 10.22 -21.23
CA ASN A 308 -14.84 9.44 -22.04
C ASN A 308 -14.33 8.02 -22.29
N ALA A 309 -13.05 7.87 -22.63
CA ALA A 309 -12.44 6.55 -22.82
C ALA A 309 -12.43 5.73 -21.51
N ALA A 310 -12.12 6.37 -20.37
CA ALA A 310 -12.19 5.72 -19.05
C ALA A 310 -13.61 5.27 -18.71
N HIS A 311 -14.60 6.11 -19.00
CA HIS A 311 -16.02 5.80 -18.81
C HIS A 311 -16.47 4.62 -19.69
N GLU A 312 -16.10 4.62 -20.98
CA GLU A 312 -16.43 3.50 -21.88
C GLU A 312 -15.79 2.18 -21.44
N ALA A 313 -14.52 2.21 -21.01
CA ALA A 313 -13.85 1.04 -20.44
C ALA A 313 -14.57 0.51 -19.19
N ALA A 314 -14.92 1.41 -18.27
CA ALA A 314 -15.69 1.07 -17.07
C ALA A 314 -17.09 0.51 -17.39
N ALA A 315 -17.78 1.07 -18.38
CA ALA A 315 -19.09 0.59 -18.81
C ALA A 315 -19.03 -0.82 -19.42
N ARG A 316 -18.02 -1.10 -20.26
CA ARG A 316 -17.77 -2.46 -20.79
C ARG A 316 -17.51 -3.45 -19.66
N PHE A 317 -16.65 -3.08 -18.71
CA PHE A 317 -16.33 -3.90 -17.55
C PHE A 317 -17.56 -4.19 -16.68
N ALA A 318 -18.33 -3.17 -16.31
CA ALA A 318 -19.52 -3.32 -15.46
C ALA A 318 -20.67 -4.07 -16.16
N HIS A 319 -20.69 -4.11 -17.50
CA HIS A 319 -21.62 -4.96 -18.24
C HIS A 319 -21.21 -6.44 -18.20
N ALA A 320 -19.91 -6.73 -18.23
CA ALA A 320 -19.38 -8.09 -18.22
C ALA A 320 -19.32 -8.71 -16.81
N TYR A 321 -19.08 -7.91 -15.78
CA TYR A 321 -18.84 -8.38 -14.42
C TYR A 321 -19.77 -7.71 -13.41
N THR A 322 -20.33 -8.51 -12.51
CA THR A 322 -21.27 -8.02 -11.48
C THR A 322 -20.75 -8.18 -10.05
N ARG A 323 -19.72 -9.01 -9.84
CA ARG A 323 -19.06 -9.24 -8.54
C ARG A 323 -17.62 -9.69 -8.74
N ASN A 324 -16.78 -9.48 -7.73
CA ASN A 324 -15.42 -10.06 -7.61
C ASN A 324 -14.62 -10.05 -8.92
N ALA A 325 -14.36 -8.85 -9.43
CA ALA A 325 -13.46 -8.62 -10.55
C ALA A 325 -12.78 -7.25 -10.40
N SER A 326 -11.69 -7.01 -11.13
CA SER A 326 -11.02 -5.70 -11.11
C SER A 326 -10.75 -5.15 -12.49
N LEU A 327 -10.88 -3.83 -12.60
CA LEU A 327 -10.45 -3.04 -13.75
C LEU A 327 -9.22 -2.21 -13.36
N THR A 328 -8.16 -2.29 -14.14
CA THR A 328 -7.02 -1.38 -14.08
C THR A 328 -6.96 -0.59 -15.38
N LEU A 329 -7.18 0.71 -15.31
CA LEU A 329 -7.04 1.61 -16.45
C LEU A 329 -5.58 2.03 -16.61
N LEU A 330 -5.03 1.94 -17.80
CA LEU A 330 -3.74 2.56 -18.12
C LEU A 330 -3.99 3.98 -18.61
N LEU A 331 -3.55 4.96 -17.83
CA LEU A 331 -3.73 6.38 -18.15
C LEU A 331 -2.40 6.97 -18.62
N PRO A 332 -2.42 7.97 -19.51
CA PRO A 332 -1.21 8.75 -19.79
C PRO A 332 -0.80 9.51 -18.52
N THR A 333 0.50 9.62 -18.24
CA THR A 333 0.97 10.50 -17.17
C THR A 333 0.65 11.95 -17.49
N GLN A 334 0.30 12.72 -16.46
CA GLN A 334 0.00 14.13 -16.61
C GLN A 334 1.10 14.90 -17.31
N THR A 335 0.73 15.56 -18.42
CA THR A 335 1.55 16.58 -19.04
C THR A 335 1.12 17.94 -18.50
N MET A 336 2.07 18.84 -18.22
CA MET A 336 1.80 20.18 -17.65
C MET A 336 1.09 21.15 -18.63
N ASP A 337 0.20 20.64 -19.48
CA ASP A 337 -0.67 21.46 -20.29
C ASP A 337 -1.94 21.80 -19.48
N TRP A 338 -2.08 23.08 -19.14
CA TRP A 338 -3.24 23.59 -18.39
C TRP A 338 -4.58 23.28 -19.07
N SER A 339 -4.58 23.04 -20.39
CA SER A 339 -5.78 22.74 -21.16
C SER A 339 -6.20 21.26 -21.12
N THR A 340 -5.34 20.33 -20.64
CA THR A 340 -5.66 18.91 -20.38
C THR A 340 -5.76 18.57 -18.89
N CYS A 341 -5.20 19.39 -18.01
CA CYS A 341 -5.26 19.19 -16.55
C CYS A 341 -6.67 18.87 -16.04
N GLY A 342 -7.72 19.38 -16.69
CA GLY A 342 -9.10 19.07 -16.35
C GLY A 342 -9.55 17.65 -16.71
N ASP A 343 -9.22 17.15 -17.91
CA ASP A 343 -9.74 15.88 -18.42
C ASP A 343 -9.05 14.67 -17.78
N GLU A 344 -7.72 14.68 -17.68
CA GLU A 344 -6.96 13.60 -17.03
C GLU A 344 -7.23 13.56 -15.51
N ALA A 345 -7.35 14.72 -14.86
CA ALA A 345 -7.76 14.77 -13.47
C ALA A 345 -9.21 14.29 -13.28
N ALA A 346 -10.11 14.60 -14.23
CA ALA A 346 -11.46 14.07 -14.21
C ALA A 346 -11.49 12.55 -14.38
N ALA A 347 -10.62 11.97 -15.22
CA ALA A 347 -10.48 10.52 -15.35
C ALA A 347 -10.02 9.86 -14.03
N ARG A 348 -9.09 10.48 -13.29
CA ARG A 348 -8.70 10.02 -11.94
C ARG A 348 -9.84 10.13 -10.94
N MET A 349 -10.57 11.24 -10.96
CA MET A 349 -11.74 11.44 -10.10
C MET A 349 -12.84 10.42 -10.42
N PHE A 350 -13.00 10.07 -11.70
CA PHE A 350 -13.89 9.02 -12.14
C PHE A 350 -13.50 7.65 -11.56
N VAL A 351 -12.21 7.28 -11.59
CA VAL A 351 -11.71 6.05 -10.94
C VAL A 351 -12.09 6.01 -9.45
N ALA A 352 -11.85 7.10 -8.72
CA ALA A 352 -12.22 7.22 -7.31
C ALA A 352 -13.74 7.07 -7.09
N THR A 353 -14.54 7.71 -7.94
CA THR A 353 -16.02 7.69 -7.87
C THR A 353 -16.55 6.28 -8.15
N GLN A 354 -16.11 5.64 -9.23
CA GLN A 354 -16.53 4.28 -9.57
C GLN A 354 -16.14 3.28 -8.49
N ALA A 355 -14.95 3.41 -7.87
CA ALA A 355 -14.57 2.56 -6.75
C ALA A 355 -15.53 2.68 -5.56
N CYS A 356 -16.08 3.88 -5.33
CA CYS A 356 -17.07 4.11 -4.29
C CYS A 356 -18.41 3.44 -4.60
N GLU A 357 -18.85 3.49 -5.86
CA GLU A 357 -20.13 2.94 -6.30
C GLU A 357 -20.12 1.41 -6.43
N TRP A 358 -18.99 0.86 -6.87
CA TRP A 358 -18.82 -0.56 -7.16
C TRP A 358 -18.43 -1.38 -5.93
N GLY A 359 -17.77 -0.77 -4.94
CA GLY A 359 -17.04 -1.48 -3.90
C GLY A 359 -17.84 -2.53 -3.14
N SER A 360 -19.13 -2.29 -2.86
CA SER A 360 -19.98 -3.23 -2.12
C SER A 360 -20.27 -4.54 -2.86
N SER A 361 -20.07 -4.58 -4.18
CA SER A 361 -20.16 -5.78 -5.02
C SER A 361 -18.84 -6.53 -5.16
N GLY A 362 -17.74 -5.98 -4.63
CA GLY A 362 -16.39 -6.55 -4.78
C GLY A 362 -15.75 -6.23 -6.13
N LEU A 363 -16.43 -5.44 -6.98
CA LEU A 363 -15.83 -4.86 -8.16
C LEU A 363 -14.85 -3.75 -7.76
N ARG A 364 -13.64 -3.81 -8.29
CA ARG A 364 -12.56 -2.84 -8.01
C ARG A 364 -12.19 -2.09 -9.27
N ILE A 365 -11.76 -0.85 -9.10
CA ILE A 365 -11.19 -0.05 -10.19
C ILE A 365 -10.00 0.74 -9.67
N ASN A 366 -8.91 0.71 -10.42
CA ASN A 366 -7.73 1.51 -10.17
C ASN A 366 -7.19 2.03 -11.51
N SER A 367 -6.20 2.91 -11.45
CA SER A 367 -5.43 3.29 -12.62
C SER A 367 -3.93 3.28 -12.38
N LEU A 368 -3.20 3.05 -13.46
CA LEU A 368 -1.76 3.14 -13.53
C LEU A 368 -1.42 4.21 -14.57
N GLU A 369 -0.75 5.27 -14.14
CA GLU A 369 -0.25 6.31 -15.03
C GLU A 369 1.11 5.91 -15.60
N VAL A 370 1.18 5.91 -16.92
CA VAL A 370 2.30 5.39 -17.68
C VAL A 370 2.81 6.50 -18.61
N HIS A 371 4.11 6.75 -18.57
CA HIS A 371 4.74 7.67 -19.52
C HIS A 371 4.87 7.00 -20.89
N ALA A 372 4.87 7.81 -21.95
CA ALA A 372 4.96 7.33 -23.34
C ALA A 372 6.19 6.43 -23.60
N HIS A 373 7.26 6.56 -22.80
CA HIS A 373 8.50 5.80 -22.95
C HIS A 373 8.66 4.65 -21.93
N THR A 374 7.77 4.53 -20.95
CA THR A 374 7.84 3.46 -19.94
C THR A 374 7.64 2.10 -20.61
N SER A 375 8.52 1.14 -20.37
CA SER A 375 8.36 -0.20 -20.97
C SER A 375 7.26 -1.01 -20.26
N VAL A 376 6.63 -1.93 -20.98
CA VAL A 376 5.62 -2.84 -20.38
C VAL A 376 6.23 -3.69 -19.26
N ASP A 377 7.53 -4.00 -19.34
CA ASP A 377 8.21 -4.79 -18.32
C ASP A 377 8.45 -4.02 -17.01
N GLU A 378 8.64 -2.70 -17.07
CA GLU A 378 8.75 -1.85 -15.88
C GLU A 378 7.44 -1.78 -15.09
N VAL A 379 6.31 -1.76 -15.79
CA VAL A 379 4.97 -1.68 -15.17
C VAL A 379 4.37 -3.04 -14.85
N ARG A 380 4.83 -4.12 -15.49
CA ARG A 380 4.28 -5.47 -15.36
C ARG A 380 4.11 -5.91 -13.89
N PRO A 381 5.07 -5.72 -12.97
CA PRO A 381 4.89 -6.13 -11.58
C PRO A 381 3.76 -5.35 -10.89
N ILE A 382 3.69 -4.04 -11.10
CA ILE A 382 2.66 -3.17 -10.53
C ILE A 382 1.28 -3.53 -11.09
N ALA A 383 1.17 -3.58 -12.42
CA ALA A 383 -0.07 -3.86 -13.12
C ALA A 383 -0.65 -5.22 -12.71
N ARG A 384 0.20 -6.26 -12.61
CA ARG A 384 -0.21 -7.60 -12.15
C ARG A 384 -0.62 -7.62 -10.69
N TYR A 385 0.11 -6.95 -9.80
CA TYR A 385 -0.28 -6.85 -8.39
C TYR A 385 -1.65 -6.17 -8.26
N MET A 386 -1.82 -4.97 -8.83
CA MET A 386 -3.08 -4.21 -8.76
C MET A 386 -4.28 -4.99 -9.29
N ALA A 387 -4.08 -5.73 -10.38
CA ALA A 387 -5.09 -6.57 -11.01
C ALA A 387 -5.38 -7.86 -10.21
N SER A 388 -4.50 -8.32 -9.32
CA SER A 388 -4.66 -9.62 -8.66
C SER A 388 -5.61 -9.62 -7.45
N ALA A 389 -6.04 -10.80 -7.03
CA ALA A 389 -6.76 -11.01 -5.77
C ALA A 389 -5.94 -10.62 -4.52
N ALA A 390 -4.60 -10.64 -4.59
CA ALA A 390 -3.73 -10.18 -3.51
C ALA A 390 -3.90 -8.67 -3.21
N ALA A 391 -4.37 -7.89 -4.19
CA ALA A 391 -4.69 -6.47 -4.05
C ALA A 391 -6.19 -6.21 -3.82
N GLN A 392 -6.96 -7.17 -3.31
CA GLN A 392 -8.42 -7.04 -3.17
C GLN A 392 -8.90 -5.93 -2.21
N PHE A 393 -8.02 -5.35 -1.38
CA PHE A 393 -8.32 -4.15 -0.58
C PHE A 393 -7.84 -2.83 -1.20
N LEU A 394 -7.25 -2.90 -2.40
CA LEU A 394 -6.81 -1.75 -3.20
C LEU A 394 -7.87 -1.43 -4.26
N THR A 395 -8.52 -0.29 -4.10
CA THR A 395 -9.48 0.27 -5.08
C THR A 395 -9.52 1.79 -4.97
N GLY A 396 -9.89 2.45 -6.07
CA GLY A 396 -9.99 3.90 -6.19
C GLY A 396 -8.64 4.63 -6.23
N GLN A 397 -7.55 3.92 -6.52
CA GLN A 397 -6.20 4.50 -6.52
C GLN A 397 -5.68 4.72 -7.93
N SER A 398 -4.98 5.85 -8.11
CA SER A 398 -4.20 6.16 -9.31
C SER A 398 -2.72 6.19 -8.93
N TRP A 399 -1.94 5.23 -9.42
CA TRP A 399 -0.50 5.18 -9.15
C TRP A 399 0.30 5.71 -10.32
N VAL A 400 1.32 6.51 -10.03
CA VAL A 400 2.23 7.05 -11.04
C VAL A 400 3.50 6.22 -11.08
N VAL A 401 3.87 5.76 -12.26
CA VAL A 401 5.11 5.01 -12.49
C VAL A 401 6.21 6.01 -12.84
N ALA A 402 7.14 6.27 -11.92
CA ALA A 402 8.30 7.09 -12.24
C ALA A 402 9.18 6.38 -13.29
N SER A 403 9.63 7.09 -14.34
CA SER A 403 10.56 6.54 -15.32
C SER A 403 11.89 6.17 -14.66
N CYS A 404 12.41 4.97 -14.93
CA CYS A 404 13.73 4.55 -14.44
C CYS A 404 14.87 5.25 -15.19
N GLU A 405 14.61 5.80 -16.37
CA GLU A 405 15.56 6.59 -17.15
C GLU A 405 15.61 8.04 -16.66
N GLY A 406 16.74 8.40 -16.05
CA GLY A 406 17.23 9.77 -15.97
C GLY A 406 16.46 10.71 -15.05
N HIS A 407 17.11 11.10 -13.94
CA HIS A 407 16.95 12.44 -13.39
C HIS A 407 17.40 13.49 -14.44
N GLY A 408 16.60 13.67 -15.49
CA GLY A 408 16.59 14.82 -16.34
C GLY A 408 15.71 15.85 -15.67
N ARG A 409 16.32 16.97 -15.28
CA ARG A 409 15.66 18.18 -14.78
C ARG A 409 14.44 18.54 -15.63
N GLU A 410 13.24 18.21 -15.19
CA GLU A 410 12.04 18.97 -15.54
C GLU A 410 11.32 19.34 -14.24
N SER A 411 11.81 20.46 -13.71
CA SER A 411 11.11 21.55 -13.03
C SER A 411 9.85 21.23 -12.22
N ILE A 412 9.99 21.38 -10.91
CA ILE A 412 8.92 21.86 -10.00
C ILE A 412 8.40 23.21 -10.50
#